data_AF-S5V307-F1
#
_entry.id   AF-S5V307-F1
#
_cell.length_a   1.000
_cell.length_b   1.000
_cell.length_c   1.000
_cell.angle_alpha   90.00
_cell.angle_beta   90.00
_cell.angle_gamma   90.00
#
_symmetry.space_group_name_H-M   'P 1'
#
loop_
_entity.id
_entity.type
_entity.pdbx_description
1 polymer ?
#
loop_
_entity_poly.entity_id
_entity_poly.type
_entity_poly.pdbx_seq_one_letter_code
_entity_poly.pdbx_strand_id
1 'polypeptide(L)' 'MIFDGVVEPTIQQSRDVVTRGKERGEVRPDAADGYVLDAIPAMMMHRSKMCRSEWSDRDLEEMVDHLMIPLLRPHGS' A
#
# COMPACT_ATOMS: atom_id res chain seq x y z
N MET A 1 -3.75 -19.98 -7.08
CA MET A 1 -3.04 -19.01 -6.21
C MET A 1 -3.62 -17.64 -6.50
N ILE A 2 -3.90 -16.80 -5.50
CA ILE A 2 -4.49 -15.46 -5.71
C ILE A 2 -3.43 -14.42 -6.16
N PHE A 3 -2.15 -14.81 -6.16
CA PHE A 3 -1.01 -13.94 -6.44
C PHE A 3 -1.06 -13.27 -7.82
N ASP A 4 -1.18 -14.04 -8.90
CA ASP A 4 -1.21 -13.47 -10.27
C ASP A 4 -2.47 -12.65 -10.57
N GLY A 5 -3.60 -12.97 -9.93
CA GLY A 5 -4.90 -12.34 -10.24
C GLY A 5 -5.20 -11.08 -9.42
N VAL A 6 -4.55 -10.89 -8.28
CA VAL A 6 -4.90 -9.81 -7.33
C VAL A 6 -3.67 -9.11 -6.76
N VAL A 7 -2.62 -9.84 -6.40
CA VAL A 7 -1.43 -9.24 -5.76
C VAL A 7 -0.64 -8.42 -6.78
N GLU A 8 -0.26 -9.03 -7.90
CA GLU A 8 0.49 -8.36 -8.97
C GLU A 8 -0.24 -7.13 -9.55
N PRO A 9 -1.55 -7.20 -9.87
CA PRO A 9 -2.30 -6.03 -10.35
C PRO A 9 -2.42 -4.91 -9.31
N THR A 10 -2.60 -5.24 -8.03
CA THR A 10 -2.70 -4.24 -6.96
C THR A 10 -1.37 -3.51 -6.78
N ILE A 11 -0.25 -4.25 -6.77
CA ILE A 11 1.08 -3.67 -6.68
C ILE A 11 1.35 -2.74 -7.86
N GLN A 12 1.00 -3.14 -9.09
CA GLN A 12 1.19 -2.30 -10.28
C GLN A 12 0.36 -1.02 -10.21
N GLN A 13 -0.92 -1.10 -9.86
CA GLN A 13 -1.77 0.10 -9.74
C GLN A 13 -1.27 1.05 -8.65
N SER A 14 -0.90 0.52 -7.48
CA SER A 14 -0.33 1.34 -6.41
C SER A 14 1.02 1.94 -6.80
N ARG A 15 1.87 1.20 -7.52
CA ARG A 15 3.15 1.71 -8.06
C ARG A 15 2.94 2.91 -8.97
N ASP A 16 1.98 2.84 -9.88
CA ASP A 16 1.69 3.93 -10.82
C ASP A 16 1.25 5.20 -10.09
N VAL A 17 0.35 5.07 -9.11
CA VAL A 17 -0.12 6.20 -8.29
C VAL A 17 1.03 6.83 -7.52
N VAL A 18 1.86 6.01 -6.86
CA VAL A 18 3.01 6.47 -6.07
C VAL A 18 4.07 7.13 -6.96
N THR A 19 4.30 6.60 -8.15
CA THR A 19 5.27 7.16 -9.12
C THR A 19 4.82 8.55 -9.57
N ARG A 20 3.54 8.72 -9.92
CA ARG A 20 2.98 10.02 -10.29
C ARG A 20 3.02 11.00 -9.10
N GLY A 21 2.76 10.53 -7.88
CA GLY A 21 2.87 11.35 -6.67
C GLY A 21 4.31 11.82 -6.40
N LYS A 22 5.29 10.96 -6.67
CA LYS A 22 6.72 11.31 -6.60
C LYS A 22 7.10 12.37 -7.63
N GLU A 23 6.62 12.26 -8.87
CA GLU A 23 6.83 13.29 -9.91
C GLU A 23 6.26 14.66 -9.49
N ARG A 24 5.16 14.67 -8.72
CA ARG A 24 4.55 15.89 -8.17
C ARG A 24 5.19 16.40 -6.87
N GLY A 25 6.15 15.66 -6.29
CA GLY A 25 6.77 15.99 -5.00
C GLY A 25 5.87 15.73 -3.78
N GLU A 26 4.76 15.02 -3.93
CA GLU A 26 3.80 14.68 -2.87
C GLU A 26 4.27 13.49 -2.02
N VAL A 27 5.26 12.75 -2.50
CA VAL A 27 5.70 11.48 -1.95
C VAL A 27 7.21 11.51 -1.72
N ARG A 28 7.71 10.86 -0.66
CA ARG A 28 9.16 10.77 -0.41
C ARG A 28 9.89 10.08 -1.58
N PRO A 29 11.14 10.45 -1.89
CA PRO A 29 11.86 9.97 -3.09
C PRO A 29 11.99 8.45 -3.20
N ASP A 30 12.06 7.77 -2.05
CA ASP A 30 12.29 6.33 -1.91
C ASP A 30 10.99 5.53 -1.70
N ALA A 31 9.82 6.16 -1.72
CA ALA A 31 8.55 5.47 -1.46
C ALA A 31 8.06 4.59 -2.62
N ALA A 32 8.63 4.73 -3.81
CA ALA A 32 8.35 3.87 -4.96
C ALA A 32 9.19 2.58 -4.96
N ASP A 33 9.99 2.34 -3.92
CA ASP A 33 10.68 1.07 -3.73
C ASP A 33 9.66 -0.05 -3.46
N GLY A 34 9.94 -1.25 -3.98
CA GLY A 34 9.04 -2.41 -3.93
C GLY A 34 8.59 -2.73 -2.50
N TYR A 35 9.47 -2.56 -1.52
CA TYR A 35 9.19 -2.84 -0.11
C TYR A 35 8.05 -2.02 0.50
N VAL A 36 7.86 -0.77 0.07
CA VAL A 36 6.76 0.07 0.59
C VAL A 36 5.43 -0.37 0.00
N LEU A 37 5.43 -0.78 -1.26
CA LEU A 37 4.24 -1.26 -1.96
C LEU A 37 3.83 -2.67 -1.51
N ASP A 38 4.80 -3.51 -1.15
CA ASP A 38 4.56 -4.85 -0.59
C ASP A 38 3.86 -4.82 0.77
N ALA A 39 3.87 -3.68 1.47
CA ALA A 39 3.17 -3.50 2.74
C ALA A 39 1.65 -3.69 2.59
N ILE A 40 1.07 -3.29 1.46
CA ILE A 40 -0.37 -3.43 1.18
C ILE A 40 -0.78 -4.92 1.18
N PRO A 41 -0.25 -5.78 0.29
CA PRO A 41 -0.63 -7.19 0.28
C PRO A 41 -0.16 -7.93 1.54
N ALA A 42 0.96 -7.54 2.16
CA ALA A 42 1.42 -8.14 3.41
C ALA A 42 0.41 -7.94 4.55
N MET A 43 -0.14 -6.74 4.72
CA MET A 43 -1.16 -6.45 5.73
C MET A 43 -2.47 -7.17 5.44
N MET A 44 -2.91 -7.16 4.18
CA MET A 44 -4.09 -7.90 3.74
C MET A 44 -3.99 -9.38 4.07
N MET A 45 -2.84 -9.99 3.78
CA MET A 45 -2.54 -11.39 4.11
C MET A 45 -2.46 -11.63 5.61
N HIS A 46 -1.78 -10.77 6.38
CA HIS A 46 -1.68 -10.91 7.83
C HIS A 46 -3.07 -10.96 8.45
N ARG A 47 -3.94 -9.99 8.19
CA ARG A 47 -5.29 -9.93 8.77
C ARG A 47 -6.16 -11.11 8.34
N SER A 48 -6.12 -11.49 7.06
CA SER A 48 -6.88 -12.64 6.56
C SER A 48 -6.40 -13.96 7.20
N LYS A 49 -5.08 -14.16 7.32
CA LYS A 49 -4.50 -15.39 7.89
C LYS A 49 -4.56 -15.47 9.40
N MET A 50 -4.26 -14.37 10.10
CA MET A 50 -4.12 -14.34 11.56
C MET A 50 -5.41 -13.97 12.27
N CYS A 51 -6.25 -13.12 11.69
CA CYS A 51 -7.47 -12.63 12.32
C CYS A 51 -8.75 -13.26 11.74
N ARG A 52 -8.66 -14.09 10.69
CA ARG A 52 -9.81 -14.63 9.91
C ARG A 52 -10.88 -13.58 9.58
N SER A 53 -10.46 -12.32 9.43
CA SER A 53 -11.38 -11.20 9.28
C SER A 53 -11.61 -10.91 7.80
N GLU A 54 -12.87 -10.72 7.43
CA GLU A 54 -13.21 -10.01 6.19
C GLU A 54 -12.71 -8.56 6.31
N TRP A 55 -12.31 -7.98 5.18
CA TRP A 55 -11.89 -6.58 5.11
C TRP A 55 -13.12 -5.72 4.84
N SER A 56 -13.47 -4.84 5.78
CA SER A 56 -14.45 -3.80 5.50
C SER A 56 -13.81 -2.63 4.76
N ASP A 57 -14.61 -1.81 4.09
CA ASP A 57 -14.11 -0.57 3.46
C ASP A 57 -13.41 0.33 4.49
N ARG A 58 -13.92 0.37 5.74
CA ARG A 58 -13.27 1.10 6.84
C ARG A 58 -11.88 0.55 7.15
N ASP A 59 -11.70 -0.77 7.15
CA ASP A 59 -10.38 -1.37 7.42
C ASP A 59 -9.36 -0.98 6.35
N LEU A 60 -9.81 -0.84 5.09
CA LEU A 60 -8.97 -0.38 3.99
C LEU A 60 -8.64 1.11 4.12
N GLU A 61 -9.61 1.94 4.47
CA GLU A 61 -9.40 3.37 4.76
C GLU A 61 -8.38 3.56 5.90
N GLU A 62 -8.56 2.85 7.02
CA GLU A 62 -7.64 2.92 8.17
C GLU A 62 -6.23 2.45 7.79
N MET A 63 -6.10 1.41 6.96
CA MET A 63 -4.79 0.98 6.45
C MET A 63 -4.16 2.08 5.58
N VAL A 64 -4.91 2.75 4.72
CA VAL A 64 -4.37 3.83 3.89
C VAL A 64 -3.90 5.00 4.78
N ASP A 65 -4.74 5.43 5.72
CA ASP A 65 -4.49 6.59 6.57
C ASP A 65 -3.36 6.37 7.58
N HIS A 66 -3.31 5.18 8.19
CA HIS A 66 -2.36 4.89 9.28
C HIS A 66 -1.09 4.18 8.84
N LEU A 67 -1.07 3.55 7.66
CA LEU A 67 0.11 2.86 7.15
C LEU A 67 0.63 3.50 5.87
N MET A 68 -0.20 3.60 4.83
CA MET A 68 0.29 4.03 3.52
C MET A 68 0.69 5.50 3.51
N ILE A 69 -0.17 6.40 3.98
CA ILE A 69 0.11 7.84 3.98
C ILE A 69 1.39 8.17 4.78
N PRO A 70 1.60 7.66 6.01
CA PRO A 70 2.85 7.87 6.74
C PRO A 70 4.09 7.32 6.03
N LEU A 71 3.97 6.17 5.36
CA LEU A 71 5.07 5.60 4.56
C LEU A 71 5.34 6.38 3.27
N LEU A 72 4.37 7.12 2.75
CA LEU A 72 4.53 7.87 1.50
C LEU A 72 4.94 9.34 1.76
N ARG A 73 4.63 9.90 2.93
CA ARG A 73 4.86 11.32 3.22
C ARG A 73 6.34 11.73 3.10
N PRO A 74 6.65 12.91 2.51
CA PRO A 74 7.99 13.50 2.52
C PRO A 74 8.55 13.65 3.94
N HIS A 75 9.86 13.48 4.12
CA HIS A 75 10.50 13.71 5.41
C HIS A 75 10.42 15.20 5.78
N GLY A 76 9.77 15.52 6.90
CA GLY A 76 9.71 16.88 7.47
C GLY A 76 8.45 17.69 7.15
N SER A 77 7.27 17.17 7.49
CA SER A 77 6.05 17.99 7.66
C SER A 77 5.76 18.24 9.14
#